data_AF-A0A1Q7A882-F1
#
_entry.id   AF-A0A1Q7A882-F1
#
_cell.length_a   1.000
_cell.length_b   1.000
_cell.length_c   1.000
_cell.angle_alpha   90.00
_cell.angle_beta   90.00
_cell.angle_gamma   90.00
#
_symmetry.space_group_name_H-M   'P 1'
#
loop_
_entity.id
_entity.type
_entity.pdbx_description
1 polymer ?
#
loop_
_entity_poly.entity_id
_entity_poly.type
_entity_poly.pdbx_seq_one_letter_code
_entity_poly.pdbx_strand_id
1 'polypeptide(L)'
;MKDRSEIGIVAATTRYEAWLAERIPLVKPDLELKHHAMSAGIFPFLRATFYRWAARWRALVGDVAAAPTVLAVGDVHVENFGTWRDAEGRLVWGVNDFDEAWPLPYTNDLVRLATSALVAREYHDLKIDGKEAVGAILDGYREALERGGHAFVLAEHHTALREMALYRLHDPESFWHKLESLPTVKSPIPAAVLASLRRALPERGLKARIVHRVAGLGSLGRQRFVALAAWRGGRVAREAKALAPLAEKIHYDAILRRGVRCPDPCVRVDGAWLVRRLAPDCSRVKLNELSRKRDEARLLSAMGWETANVHLGTPGS
;
A
#
# COMPACT_ATOMS: atom_id res chain seq x y z
N MET A 1 -13.35 -9.73 30.26
CA MET A 1 -13.33 -9.19 28.88
C MET A 1 -13.21 -10.37 27.92
N LYS A 2 -14.18 -10.61 27.03
CA LYS A 2 -14.03 -11.65 25.99
C LYS A 2 -12.77 -11.36 25.17
N ASP A 3 -12.02 -12.40 24.81
CA ASP A 3 -10.86 -12.27 23.93
C ASP A 3 -11.29 -11.53 22.65
N ARG A 4 -10.52 -10.52 22.24
CA ARG A 4 -10.79 -9.74 21.02
C ARG A 4 -10.79 -10.65 19.77
N SER A 5 -10.21 -11.85 19.86
CA SER A 5 -10.22 -12.84 18.79
C SER A 5 -11.58 -13.53 18.56
N GLU A 6 -12.46 -13.57 19.58
CA GLU A 6 -13.72 -14.34 19.57
C GLU A 6 -14.94 -13.57 19.03
N ILE A 7 -14.85 -12.25 18.87
CA ILE A 7 -15.96 -11.45 18.34
C ILE A 7 -16.21 -11.79 16.85
N GLY A 8 -17.47 -11.79 16.42
CA GLY A 8 -17.82 -11.97 15.00
C GLY A 8 -17.35 -10.81 14.12
N ILE A 9 -17.26 -11.02 12.80
CA ILE A 9 -16.73 -10.01 11.87
C ILE A 9 -17.56 -8.72 11.85
N VAL A 10 -18.89 -8.79 11.87
CA VAL A 10 -19.75 -7.60 11.88
C VAL A 10 -19.43 -6.71 13.09
N ALA A 11 -19.37 -7.30 14.28
CA ALA A 11 -19.02 -6.59 15.51
C ALA A 11 -17.58 -6.04 15.47
N ALA A 12 -16.63 -6.79 14.90
CA ALA A 12 -15.25 -6.31 14.73
C ALA A 12 -15.18 -5.09 13.81
N THR A 13 -15.88 -5.12 12.68
CA THR A 13 -15.96 -4.00 11.71
C THR A 13 -16.59 -2.77 12.35
N THR A 14 -17.74 -2.90 13.00
CA THR A 14 -18.41 -1.78 13.68
C THR A 14 -17.50 -1.14 14.73
N ARG A 15 -16.79 -1.96 15.51
CA ARG A 15 -15.84 -1.45 16.52
C ARG A 15 -14.65 -0.73 15.90
N TYR A 16 -14.09 -1.28 14.81
CA TYR A 16 -12.98 -0.64 14.10
C TYR A 16 -13.41 0.71 13.49
N GLU A 17 -14.59 0.76 12.88
CA GLU A 17 -15.10 1.99 12.26
C GLU A 17 -15.46 3.05 13.29
N ALA A 18 -16.00 2.66 14.45
CA ALA A 18 -16.21 3.58 15.58
C ALA A 18 -14.87 4.15 16.07
N TRP A 19 -13.87 3.29 16.30
CA TRP A 19 -12.51 3.71 16.69
C TRP A 19 -11.86 4.64 15.65
N LEU A 20 -12.10 4.39 14.36
CA LEU A 20 -11.57 5.20 13.27
C LEU A 20 -12.27 6.57 13.20
N ALA A 21 -13.59 6.61 13.43
CA ALA A 21 -14.40 7.84 13.45
C ALA A 21 -14.00 8.80 14.58
N GLU A 22 -13.48 8.27 15.69
CA GLU A 22 -12.92 9.08 16.79
C GLU A 22 -11.63 9.82 16.38
N ARG A 23 -10.95 9.38 15.32
CA ARG A 23 -9.63 9.89 14.92
C ARG A 23 -9.68 10.72 13.66
N ILE A 24 -10.51 10.35 12.70
CA ILE A 24 -10.63 11.03 11.40
C ILE A 24 -12.09 11.14 10.96
N PRO A 25 -12.46 12.20 10.21
CA PRO A 25 -13.75 12.25 9.56
C PRO A 25 -13.88 11.11 8.54
N LEU A 26 -14.99 10.36 8.62
CA LEU A 26 -15.28 9.25 7.71
C LEU A 26 -16.20 9.68 6.57
N VAL A 27 -15.92 9.15 5.38
CA VAL A 27 -16.75 9.29 4.19
C VAL A 27 -17.67 8.08 4.10
N LYS A 28 -18.90 8.22 4.58
CA LYS A 28 -19.87 7.13 4.71
C LYS A 28 -20.15 6.37 3.39
N PRO A 29 -20.35 7.03 2.24
CA PRO A 29 -20.51 6.32 0.97
C PRO A 29 -19.30 5.45 0.59
N ASP A 30 -18.08 5.88 0.94
CA ASP A 30 -16.88 5.09 0.68
C ASP A 30 -16.81 3.86 1.61
N LEU A 31 -17.30 3.95 2.84
CA LEU A 31 -17.43 2.78 3.74
C LEU A 31 -18.45 1.76 3.22
N GLU A 32 -19.59 2.23 2.72
CA GLU A 32 -20.60 1.35 2.11
C GLU A 32 -20.00 0.61 0.90
N LEU A 33 -19.24 1.32 0.06
CA LEU A 33 -18.48 0.70 -1.02
C LEU A 33 -17.45 -0.30 -0.51
N LYS A 34 -16.78 -0.02 0.62
CA LYS A 34 -15.84 -0.95 1.27
C LYS A 34 -16.55 -2.23 1.66
N HIS A 35 -17.71 -2.15 2.30
CA HIS A 35 -18.48 -3.33 2.73
C HIS A 35 -18.96 -4.16 1.53
N HIS A 36 -19.42 -3.50 0.46
CA HIS A 36 -19.80 -4.19 -0.77
C HIS A 36 -18.59 -4.88 -1.44
N ALA A 37 -17.43 -4.21 -1.49
CA ALA A 37 -16.23 -4.82 -2.05
C ALA A 37 -15.72 -5.97 -1.17
N MET A 38 -15.85 -5.88 0.15
CA MET A 38 -15.50 -6.95 1.10
C MET A 38 -16.32 -8.22 0.87
N SER A 39 -17.60 -8.10 0.49
CA SER A 39 -18.46 -9.26 0.25
C SER A 39 -18.20 -9.94 -1.10
N ALA A 40 -17.40 -9.34 -1.98
CA ALA A 40 -17.10 -9.88 -3.32
C ALA A 40 -16.13 -11.08 -3.30
N GLY A 41 -15.53 -11.43 -2.16
CA GLY A 41 -14.73 -12.65 -2.01
C GLY A 41 -13.65 -12.58 -0.93
N ILE A 42 -12.94 -13.70 -0.74
CA ILE A 42 -11.94 -13.86 0.34
C ILE A 42 -10.76 -12.89 0.16
N PHE A 43 -10.30 -12.67 -1.07
CA PHE A 43 -9.18 -11.76 -1.33
C PHE A 43 -9.50 -10.28 -1.00
N PRO A 44 -10.57 -9.66 -1.53
CA PRO A 44 -10.92 -8.30 -1.13
C PRO A 44 -11.27 -8.21 0.37
N PHE A 45 -11.89 -9.25 0.96
CA PHE A 45 -12.11 -9.32 2.40
C PHE A 45 -10.81 -9.23 3.20
N LEU A 46 -9.81 -10.07 2.89
CA LEU A 46 -8.51 -10.10 3.57
C LEU A 46 -7.83 -8.72 3.55
N ARG A 47 -7.90 -8.04 2.40
CA ARG A 47 -7.30 -6.72 2.18
C ARG A 47 -8.02 -5.59 2.90
N ALA A 48 -9.35 -5.68 3.03
CA ALA A 48 -10.11 -4.60 3.65
C ALA A 48 -10.16 -4.70 5.19
N THR A 49 -9.78 -5.85 5.74
CA THR A 49 -9.97 -6.20 7.16
C THR A 49 -8.67 -6.44 7.92
N PHE A 50 -7.63 -5.62 7.69
CA PHE A 50 -6.38 -5.73 8.45
C PHE A 50 -6.58 -5.69 9.98
N TYR A 51 -7.49 -4.86 10.49
CA TYR A 51 -7.86 -4.85 11.91
C TYR A 51 -8.29 -6.24 12.43
N ARG A 52 -8.94 -7.05 11.58
CA ARG A 52 -9.34 -8.42 11.91
C ARG A 52 -8.15 -9.37 11.95
N TRP A 53 -7.20 -9.19 11.02
CA TRP A 53 -5.92 -9.91 11.04
C TRP A 53 -5.15 -9.60 12.33
N ALA A 54 -4.95 -8.32 12.63
CA ALA A 54 -4.22 -7.85 13.80
C ALA A 54 -4.79 -8.43 15.12
N ALA A 55 -6.11 -8.61 15.20
CA ALA A 55 -6.78 -9.18 16.36
C ALA A 55 -6.64 -10.70 16.52
N ARG A 56 -6.27 -11.45 15.47
CA ARG A 56 -6.34 -12.92 15.47
C ARG A 56 -5.04 -13.63 15.16
N TRP A 57 -4.17 -13.03 14.34
CA TRP A 57 -3.07 -13.77 13.72
C TRP A 57 -2.16 -14.46 14.74
N ARG A 58 -1.86 -13.80 15.87
CA ARG A 58 -1.03 -14.38 16.94
C ARG A 58 -1.62 -15.67 17.52
N ALA A 59 -2.93 -15.68 17.77
CA ALA A 59 -3.62 -16.87 18.27
C ALA A 59 -3.69 -18.00 17.23
N LEU A 60 -3.64 -17.67 15.94
CA LEU A 60 -3.67 -18.64 14.85
C LEU A 60 -2.31 -19.31 14.61
N VAL A 61 -1.21 -18.57 14.79
CA VAL A 61 0.14 -19.04 14.42
C VAL A 61 1.00 -19.48 15.60
N GLY A 62 0.54 -19.26 16.85
CA GLY A 62 1.24 -19.67 18.07
C GLY A 62 2.66 -19.10 18.13
N ASP A 63 3.65 -19.98 18.33
CA ASP A 63 5.07 -19.64 18.52
C ASP A 63 5.69 -18.88 17.34
N VAL A 64 5.12 -18.98 16.12
CA VAL A 64 5.54 -18.18 14.97
C VAL A 64 5.41 -16.67 15.27
N ALA A 65 4.49 -16.27 16.14
CA ALA A 65 4.31 -14.88 16.56
C ALA A 65 5.32 -14.42 17.63
N ALA A 66 6.16 -15.31 18.16
CA ALA A 66 7.21 -14.97 19.14
C ALA A 66 8.55 -14.57 18.48
N ALA A 67 8.57 -14.42 17.16
CA ALA A 67 9.76 -14.03 16.41
C ALA A 67 10.24 -12.60 16.74
N PRO A 68 11.52 -12.27 16.46
CA PRO A 68 12.07 -10.93 16.62
C PRO A 68 11.19 -9.83 16.00
N THR A 69 11.06 -8.73 16.75
CA THR A 69 10.29 -7.57 16.34
C THR A 69 11.09 -6.68 15.40
N VAL A 70 10.45 -6.27 14.31
CA VAL A 70 11.00 -5.37 13.29
C VAL A 70 10.05 -4.21 13.04
N LEU A 71 10.52 -3.18 12.36
CA LEU A 71 9.68 -2.14 11.78
C LEU A 71 8.92 -2.72 10.58
N ALA A 72 7.75 -3.31 10.85
CA ALA A 72 6.96 -4.04 9.86
C ALA A 72 6.02 -3.10 9.06
N VAL A 73 5.63 -3.54 7.86
CA VAL A 73 4.57 -2.94 7.05
C VAL A 73 3.20 -3.16 7.71
N GLY A 74 3.02 -4.31 8.37
CA GLY A 74 1.77 -4.68 9.03
C GLY A 74 0.77 -5.30 8.06
N ASP A 75 0.28 -4.52 7.11
CA ASP A 75 -0.74 -4.92 6.12
C ASP A 75 -0.14 -5.32 4.75
N VAL A 76 1.03 -5.95 4.74
CA VAL A 76 1.64 -6.39 3.48
C VAL A 76 0.80 -7.47 2.81
N HIS A 77 0.56 -7.29 1.51
CA HIS A 77 -0.15 -8.25 0.67
C HIS A 77 0.30 -8.09 -0.79
N VAL A 78 0.03 -9.08 -1.64
CA VAL A 78 0.50 -9.11 -3.04
C VAL A 78 0.10 -7.89 -3.88
N GLU A 79 -1.02 -7.22 -3.59
CA GLU A 79 -1.41 -5.95 -4.24
C GLU A 79 -0.89 -4.66 -3.54
N ASN A 80 0.03 -4.78 -2.58
CA ASN A 80 0.63 -3.64 -1.85
C ASN A 80 1.91 -3.15 -2.55
N PHE A 81 2.33 -3.81 -3.62
CA PHE A 81 3.52 -3.50 -4.38
C PHE A 81 3.18 -2.73 -5.66
N GLY A 82 4.09 -1.85 -6.06
CA GLY A 82 3.95 -1.13 -7.31
C GLY A 82 5.08 -0.14 -7.53
N THR A 83 4.84 0.81 -8.43
CA THR A 83 5.92 1.62 -8.99
C THR A 83 5.84 3.10 -8.64
N TRP A 84 7.00 3.76 -8.69
CA TRP A 84 7.15 5.21 -8.63
C TRP A 84 8.41 5.66 -9.39
N ARG A 85 8.56 6.97 -9.58
CA ARG A 85 9.83 7.55 -10.04
C ARG A 85 10.61 8.17 -8.90
N ASP A 86 11.89 7.84 -8.78
CA ASP A 86 12.79 8.46 -7.81
C ASP A 86 13.19 9.90 -8.23
N ALA A 87 14.12 10.51 -7.49
CA ALA A 87 14.60 11.87 -7.74
C ALA A 87 15.32 12.02 -9.10
N GLU A 88 15.94 10.96 -9.60
CA GLU A 88 16.59 10.90 -10.92
C GLU A 88 15.61 10.51 -12.04
N GLY A 89 14.34 10.29 -11.71
CA GLY A 89 13.30 9.90 -12.67
C GLY A 89 13.32 8.41 -13.04
N ARG A 90 14.13 7.58 -12.38
CA ARG A 90 14.21 6.14 -12.63
C ARG A 90 12.95 5.45 -12.12
N LEU A 91 12.44 4.49 -12.88
CA LEU A 91 11.28 3.70 -12.45
C LEU A 91 11.71 2.69 -11.39
N VAL A 92 11.13 2.80 -10.20
CA VAL A 92 11.40 1.94 -9.05
C VAL A 92 10.16 1.11 -8.76
N TRP A 93 10.37 -0.08 -8.23
CA TRP A 93 9.31 -0.96 -7.73
C TRP A 93 9.52 -1.28 -6.25
N GLY A 94 8.43 -1.49 -5.51
CA GLY A 94 8.48 -1.95 -4.14
C GLY A 94 7.19 -1.74 -3.38
N VAL A 95 7.26 -1.72 -2.05
CA VAL A 95 6.08 -1.57 -1.18
C VAL A 95 5.57 -0.11 -1.22
N ASN A 96 4.29 0.06 -1.53
CA ASN A 96 3.67 1.36 -1.85
C ASN A 96 2.92 2.03 -0.70
N ASP A 97 2.57 1.31 0.36
CA ASP A 97 1.73 1.84 1.43
C ASP A 97 2.13 1.27 2.80
N PHE A 98 2.22 2.14 3.80
CA PHE A 98 2.67 1.89 5.16
C PHE A 98 1.69 2.44 6.20
N ASP A 99 0.40 2.54 5.85
CA ASP A 99 -0.65 3.05 6.74
C ASP A 99 -0.70 2.32 8.09
N GLU A 100 -0.37 1.02 8.07
CA GLU A 100 -0.48 0.12 9.21
C GLU A 100 0.90 -0.27 9.77
N ALA A 101 1.94 0.51 9.43
CA ALA A 101 3.30 0.25 9.87
C ALA A 101 3.42 0.31 11.39
N TRP A 102 4.03 -0.72 11.96
CA TRP A 102 4.12 -0.89 13.40
C TRP A 102 5.27 -1.85 13.79
N PRO A 103 5.87 -1.70 14.99
CA PRO A 103 6.75 -2.73 15.53
C PRO A 103 6.02 -4.06 15.74
N LEU A 104 6.30 -5.05 14.89
CA LEU A 104 5.68 -6.37 14.92
C LEU A 104 6.73 -7.47 14.71
N PRO A 105 6.50 -8.71 15.16
CA PRO A 105 7.32 -9.85 14.74
C PRO A 105 7.41 -9.88 13.20
N TYR A 106 8.60 -10.08 12.64
CA TYR A 106 8.78 -10.05 11.17
C TYR A 106 7.91 -11.10 10.45
N THR A 107 7.57 -12.17 11.17
CA THR A 107 6.68 -13.23 10.71
C THR A 107 5.25 -12.75 10.46
N ASN A 108 4.78 -11.65 11.07
CA ASN A 108 3.49 -11.06 10.71
C ASN A 108 3.42 -10.79 9.20
N ASP A 109 4.43 -10.09 8.69
CA ASP A 109 4.46 -9.65 7.30
C ASP A 109 4.64 -10.82 6.35
N LEU A 110 5.54 -11.77 6.68
CA LEU A 110 5.72 -12.97 5.87
C LEU A 110 4.47 -13.86 5.81
N VAL A 111 3.86 -14.14 6.97
CA VAL A 111 2.66 -14.98 7.02
C VAL A 111 1.51 -14.26 6.32
N ARG A 112 1.37 -12.93 6.48
CA ARG A 112 0.32 -12.17 5.79
C ARG A 112 0.52 -12.13 4.28
N LEU A 113 1.74 -11.88 3.81
CA LEU A 113 2.07 -11.87 2.39
C LEU A 113 1.82 -13.25 1.77
N ALA A 114 2.33 -14.33 2.38
CA ALA A 114 2.09 -15.71 1.98
C ALA A 114 0.59 -16.04 1.95
N THR A 115 -0.15 -15.72 3.01
CA THR A 115 -1.61 -15.91 3.06
C THR A 115 -2.29 -15.18 1.91
N SER A 116 -1.89 -13.94 1.64
CA SER A 116 -2.46 -13.16 0.55
C SER A 116 -2.15 -13.75 -0.84
N ALA A 117 -0.98 -14.36 -1.02
CA ALA A 117 -0.61 -15.04 -2.26
C ALA A 117 -1.43 -16.32 -2.48
N LEU A 118 -1.65 -17.12 -1.43
CA LEU A 118 -2.49 -18.31 -1.48
C LEU A 118 -3.95 -17.95 -1.82
N VAL A 119 -4.50 -16.95 -1.13
CA VAL A 119 -5.87 -16.47 -1.39
C VAL A 119 -5.99 -15.82 -2.77
N ALA A 120 -5.00 -15.03 -3.20
CA ALA A 120 -4.97 -14.44 -4.53
C ALA A 120 -4.89 -15.51 -5.62
N ARG A 121 -4.13 -16.60 -5.41
CA ARG A 121 -4.07 -17.73 -6.34
C ARG A 121 -5.47 -18.28 -6.62
N GLU A 122 -6.21 -18.58 -5.58
CA GLU A 122 -7.58 -19.12 -5.71
C GLU A 122 -8.53 -18.09 -6.32
N TYR A 123 -8.47 -16.85 -5.87
CA TYR A 123 -9.37 -15.78 -6.32
C TYR A 123 -9.14 -15.36 -7.78
N HIS A 124 -7.91 -15.51 -8.28
CA HIS A 124 -7.52 -15.08 -9.62
C HIS A 124 -7.17 -16.24 -10.58
N ASP A 125 -7.36 -17.48 -10.16
CA ASP A 125 -7.00 -18.69 -10.91
C ASP A 125 -5.52 -18.70 -11.38
N LEU A 126 -4.60 -18.28 -10.50
CA LEU A 126 -3.16 -18.34 -10.78
C LEU A 126 -2.68 -19.80 -10.82
N LYS A 127 -1.70 -20.09 -11.68
CA LYS A 127 -1.28 -21.48 -11.96
C LYS A 127 -0.09 -21.98 -11.13
N ILE A 128 0.58 -21.09 -10.41
CA ILE A 128 1.67 -21.45 -9.50
C ILE A 128 1.19 -22.35 -8.37
N ASP A 129 1.96 -23.38 -8.00
CA ASP A 129 1.65 -24.20 -6.83
C ASP A 129 1.73 -23.38 -5.53
N GLY A 130 0.96 -23.77 -4.50
CA GLY A 130 0.95 -23.02 -3.24
C GLY A 130 2.22 -23.13 -2.43
N LYS A 131 2.85 -24.30 -2.43
CA LYS A 131 4.14 -24.47 -1.75
C LYS A 131 5.23 -23.73 -2.52
N GLU A 132 5.19 -23.76 -3.84
CA GLU A 132 6.10 -22.98 -4.70
C GLU A 132 5.95 -21.48 -4.45
N ALA A 133 4.72 -20.96 -4.39
CA ALA A 133 4.45 -19.55 -4.13
C ALA A 133 4.99 -19.08 -2.76
N VAL A 134 4.75 -19.87 -1.70
CA VAL A 134 5.24 -19.56 -0.36
C VAL A 134 6.76 -19.71 -0.27
N GLY A 135 7.31 -20.75 -0.90
CA GLY A 135 8.76 -20.96 -1.00
C GLY A 135 9.45 -19.78 -1.66
N ALA A 136 8.94 -19.31 -2.80
CA ALA A 136 9.50 -18.17 -3.51
C ALA A 136 9.56 -16.89 -2.65
N ILE A 137 8.48 -16.58 -1.90
CA ILE A 137 8.47 -15.44 -0.96
C ILE A 137 9.57 -15.61 0.10
N LEU A 138 9.64 -16.79 0.71
CA LEU A 138 10.59 -17.04 1.79
C LEU A 138 12.04 -17.00 1.29
N ASP A 139 12.31 -17.57 0.12
CA ASP A 139 13.63 -17.58 -0.50
C ASP A 139 14.09 -16.16 -0.84
N GLY A 140 13.22 -15.34 -1.45
CA GLY A 140 13.53 -13.94 -1.73
C GLY A 140 13.76 -13.12 -0.47
N TYR A 141 12.99 -13.35 0.59
CA TYR A 141 13.20 -12.70 1.88
C TYR A 141 14.54 -13.08 2.52
N ARG A 142 14.90 -14.37 2.52
CA ARG A 142 16.16 -14.87 3.06
C ARG A 142 17.36 -14.34 2.30
N GLU A 143 17.32 -14.43 0.97
CA GLU A 143 18.42 -13.97 0.12
C GLU A 143 18.69 -12.46 0.31
N ALA A 144 17.62 -11.66 0.46
CA ALA A 144 17.75 -10.24 0.76
C ALA A 144 18.45 -9.98 2.09
N LEU A 145 18.10 -10.71 3.16
CA LEU A 145 18.78 -10.58 4.45
C LEU A 145 20.25 -10.97 4.37
N GLU A 146 20.56 -12.08 3.71
CA GLU A 146 21.94 -12.57 3.53
C GLU A 146 22.83 -11.58 2.74
N ARG A 147 22.24 -10.86 1.79
CA ARG A 147 22.95 -9.90 0.94
C ARG A 147 22.87 -8.44 1.40
N GLY A 148 22.16 -8.16 2.49
CA GLY A 148 21.96 -6.79 3.00
C GLY A 148 20.98 -5.93 2.18
N GLY A 149 20.14 -6.56 1.34
CA GLY A 149 19.12 -5.89 0.53
C GLY A 149 19.66 -5.08 -0.65
N HIS A 150 18.73 -4.64 -1.51
CA HIS A 150 18.98 -3.64 -2.57
C HIS A 150 17.64 -3.13 -3.12
N ALA A 151 17.62 -1.91 -3.65
CA ALA A 151 16.43 -1.33 -4.25
C ALA A 151 16.14 -1.92 -5.64
N PHE A 152 14.86 -2.14 -5.96
CA PHE A 152 14.43 -2.56 -7.30
C PHE A 152 14.32 -1.37 -8.26
N VAL A 153 15.43 -0.94 -8.83
CA VAL A 153 15.46 0.07 -9.91
C VAL A 153 15.22 -0.63 -11.25
N LEU A 154 14.00 -0.56 -11.78
CA LEU A 154 13.57 -1.39 -12.90
C LEU A 154 14.36 -1.17 -14.19
N ALA A 155 14.96 0.00 -14.38
CA ALA A 155 15.83 0.27 -15.54
C ALA A 155 17.11 -0.59 -15.58
N GLU A 156 17.46 -1.26 -14.48
CA GLU A 156 18.71 -2.01 -14.31
C GLU A 156 18.49 -3.53 -14.49
N HIS A 157 19.07 -4.35 -13.61
CA HIS A 157 19.12 -5.82 -13.70
C HIS A 157 17.79 -6.55 -13.42
N HIS A 158 16.65 -5.88 -13.59
CA HIS A 158 15.31 -6.39 -13.27
C HIS A 158 14.42 -6.53 -14.51
N THR A 159 14.96 -7.03 -15.63
CA THR A 159 14.25 -7.09 -16.93
C THR A 159 12.85 -7.70 -16.85
N ALA A 160 12.69 -8.84 -16.19
CA ALA A 160 11.39 -9.48 -16.07
C ALA A 160 10.38 -8.60 -15.29
N LEU A 161 10.79 -8.06 -14.14
CA LEU A 161 9.94 -7.18 -13.33
C LEU A 161 9.66 -5.85 -14.06
N ARG A 162 10.63 -5.35 -14.83
CA ARG A 162 10.47 -4.17 -15.69
C ARG A 162 9.41 -4.42 -16.76
N GLU A 163 9.45 -5.53 -17.47
CA GLU A 163 8.44 -5.88 -18.48
C GLU A 163 7.05 -5.98 -17.85
N MET A 164 6.93 -6.62 -16.69
CA MET A 164 5.68 -6.69 -15.93
C MET A 164 5.17 -5.30 -15.54
N ALA A 165 6.04 -4.43 -15.03
CA ALA A 165 5.65 -3.10 -14.60
C ALA A 165 5.28 -2.18 -15.78
N LEU A 166 6.06 -2.22 -16.88
CA LEU A 166 5.86 -1.37 -18.05
C LEU A 166 4.57 -1.71 -18.80
N TYR A 167 4.25 -3.00 -18.94
CA TYR A 167 2.98 -3.42 -19.55
C TYR A 167 1.75 -2.99 -18.71
N ARG A 168 1.98 -2.60 -17.45
CA ARG A 168 0.94 -2.32 -16.44
C ARG A 168 0.97 -0.88 -15.95
N LEU A 169 1.73 0.01 -16.60
CA LEU A 169 1.52 1.44 -16.39
C LEU A 169 0.10 1.77 -16.85
N HIS A 170 -0.53 2.70 -16.15
CA HIS A 170 -1.84 3.12 -16.59
C HIS A 170 -1.72 3.75 -17.98
N ASP A 171 -2.64 3.40 -18.86
CA ASP A 171 -2.83 4.16 -20.09
C ASP A 171 -2.98 5.65 -19.72
N PRO A 172 -2.07 6.52 -20.17
CA PRO A 172 -2.04 7.91 -19.70
C PRO A 172 -3.36 8.65 -19.97
N GLU A 173 -4.00 8.39 -21.12
CA GLU A 173 -5.25 9.06 -21.48
C GLU A 173 -6.39 8.63 -20.55
N SER A 174 -6.61 7.33 -20.38
CA SER A 174 -7.60 6.77 -19.46
C SER A 174 -7.36 7.21 -18.02
N PHE A 175 -6.10 7.22 -17.58
CA PHE A 175 -5.71 7.68 -16.24
C PHE A 175 -6.13 9.12 -15.99
N TRP A 176 -5.77 10.04 -16.91
CA TRP A 176 -6.09 11.45 -16.77
C TRP A 176 -7.58 11.70 -16.93
N HIS A 177 -8.24 11.07 -17.90
CA HIS A 177 -9.69 11.16 -18.07
C HIS A 177 -10.44 10.76 -16.79
N LYS A 178 -10.01 9.67 -16.14
CA LYS A 178 -10.60 9.22 -14.87
C LYS A 178 -10.40 10.22 -13.73
N LEU A 179 -9.24 10.87 -13.63
CA LEU A 179 -9.02 11.88 -12.58
C LEU A 179 -9.76 13.18 -12.89
N GLU A 180 -9.75 13.62 -14.13
CA GLU A 180 -10.35 14.88 -14.56
C GLU A 180 -11.87 14.86 -14.50
N SER A 181 -12.50 13.70 -14.73
CA SER A 181 -13.95 13.51 -14.61
C SER A 181 -14.48 13.55 -13.18
N LEU A 182 -13.61 13.50 -12.17
CA LEU A 182 -14.03 13.59 -10.77
C LEU A 182 -14.64 14.97 -10.47
N PRO A 183 -15.78 15.01 -9.75
CA PRO A 183 -16.42 16.27 -9.41
C PRO A 183 -15.55 17.07 -8.43
N THR A 184 -15.56 18.39 -8.61
CA THR A 184 -14.93 19.32 -7.66
C THR A 184 -15.57 19.18 -6.29
N VAL A 185 -14.74 19.14 -5.24
CA VAL A 185 -15.21 19.11 -3.86
C VAL A 185 -15.98 20.39 -3.55
N LYS A 186 -17.21 20.23 -3.08
CA LYS A 186 -18.09 21.34 -2.65
C LYS A 186 -18.08 21.57 -1.14
N SER A 187 -17.69 20.55 -0.37
CA SER A 187 -17.59 20.65 1.09
C SER A 187 -16.33 21.41 1.51
N PRO A 188 -16.30 21.97 2.72
CA PRO A 188 -15.10 22.59 3.27
C PRO A 188 -13.92 21.61 3.28
N ILE A 189 -12.78 22.06 2.77
CA ILE A 189 -11.51 21.31 2.79
C ILE A 189 -10.67 21.85 3.95
N PRO A 190 -10.12 21.00 4.83
CA PRO A 190 -9.28 21.46 5.93
C PRO A 190 -8.09 22.30 5.42
N ALA A 191 -7.84 23.45 6.05
CA ALA A 191 -6.78 24.37 5.63
C ALA A 191 -5.39 23.71 5.62
N ALA A 192 -5.12 22.82 6.59
CA ALA A 192 -3.89 22.03 6.64
C ALA A 192 -3.69 21.18 5.37
N VAL A 193 -4.76 20.55 4.85
CA VAL A 193 -4.71 19.76 3.62
C VAL A 193 -4.39 20.63 2.41
N LEU A 194 -5.06 21.77 2.29
CA LEU A 194 -4.81 22.71 1.20
C LEU A 194 -3.36 23.20 1.22
N ALA A 195 -2.80 23.48 2.41
CA ALA A 195 -1.40 23.86 2.56
C ALA A 195 -0.46 22.71 2.12
N SER A 196 -0.74 21.49 2.56
CA SER A 196 0.04 20.30 2.20
C SER A 196 0.01 20.00 0.69
N LEU A 197 -1.15 20.10 0.06
CA LEU A 197 -1.31 19.95 -1.39
C LEU A 197 -0.57 21.06 -2.16
N ARG A 198 -0.72 22.33 -1.74
CA ARG A 198 -0.02 23.47 -2.38
C ARG A 198 1.49 23.32 -2.30
N ARG A 199 2.04 22.87 -1.17
CA ARG A 199 3.48 22.59 -1.02
C ARG A 199 3.96 21.44 -1.91
N ALA A 200 3.09 20.48 -2.21
CA ALA A 200 3.43 19.33 -3.04
C ALA A 200 3.32 19.61 -4.55
N LEU A 201 2.66 20.70 -4.94
CA LEU A 201 2.65 21.15 -6.34
C LEU A 201 4.08 21.58 -6.76
N PRO A 202 4.43 21.41 -8.04
CA PRO A 202 5.77 21.70 -8.54
C PRO A 202 6.11 23.20 -8.54
N GLU A 203 5.12 24.08 -8.42
CA GLU A 203 5.30 25.53 -8.43
C GLU A 203 4.37 26.22 -7.43
N ARG A 204 4.90 27.23 -6.73
CA ARG A 204 4.12 28.02 -5.77
C ARG A 204 3.08 28.86 -6.50
N GLY A 205 1.88 28.96 -5.93
CA GLY A 205 0.79 29.76 -6.49
C GLY A 205 0.04 29.12 -7.66
N LEU A 206 0.40 27.89 -8.04
CA LEU A 206 -0.29 27.16 -9.11
C LEU A 206 -1.77 26.97 -8.78
N LYS A 207 -2.65 27.38 -9.70
CA LYS A 207 -4.10 27.15 -9.55
C LYS A 207 -4.38 25.66 -9.69
N ALA A 208 -5.06 25.11 -8.70
CA ALA A 208 -5.44 23.70 -8.69
C ALA A 208 -6.93 23.54 -8.39
N ARG A 209 -7.58 22.63 -9.12
CA ARG A 209 -8.94 22.16 -8.84
C ARG A 209 -8.85 21.01 -7.86
N ILE A 210 -9.62 21.05 -6.77
CA ILE A 210 -9.62 19.99 -5.75
C ILE A 210 -10.79 19.05 -5.97
N VAL A 211 -10.51 17.76 -6.05
CA VAL A 211 -11.50 16.68 -6.21
C VAL A 211 -11.40 15.66 -5.08
N HIS A 212 -12.47 14.90 -4.83
CA HIS A 212 -12.44 13.75 -3.92
C HIS A 212 -12.19 12.48 -4.72
N ARG A 213 -11.24 11.65 -4.27
CA ARG A 213 -10.87 10.42 -4.97
C ARG A 213 -11.22 9.19 -4.13
N VAL A 214 -12.07 8.33 -4.69
CA VAL A 214 -12.41 7.03 -4.10
C VAL A 214 -11.42 5.98 -4.59
N ALA A 215 -10.52 5.52 -3.71
CA ALA A 215 -9.48 4.56 -4.08
C ALA A 215 -8.91 3.80 -2.87
N GLY A 216 -8.40 2.59 -3.14
CA GLY A 216 -7.71 1.76 -2.16
C GLY A 216 -8.66 1.09 -1.17
N LEU A 217 -8.98 -0.18 -1.42
CA LEU A 217 -9.97 -0.96 -0.67
C LEU A 217 -9.79 -0.90 0.86
N GLY A 218 -8.59 -1.13 1.38
CA GLY A 218 -8.32 -1.09 2.84
C GLY A 218 -8.62 0.27 3.48
N SER A 219 -8.42 1.34 2.74
CA SER A 219 -8.54 2.73 3.18
C SER A 219 -9.85 3.42 2.77
N LEU A 220 -10.79 2.70 2.14
CA LEU A 220 -12.10 3.27 1.83
C LEU A 220 -12.78 3.73 3.13
N GLY A 221 -13.42 4.90 3.07
CA GLY A 221 -13.94 5.63 4.23
C GLY A 221 -13.00 6.74 4.72
N ARG A 222 -11.71 6.70 4.39
CA ARG A 222 -10.76 7.78 4.72
C ARG A 222 -10.85 8.91 3.68
N GLN A 223 -10.77 10.17 4.13
CA GLN A 223 -10.77 11.33 3.23
C GLN A 223 -9.56 11.33 2.28
N ARG A 224 -9.80 11.68 1.00
CA ARG A 224 -8.77 11.74 -0.05
C ARG A 224 -9.02 12.95 -0.94
N PHE A 225 -8.19 13.96 -0.79
CA PHE A 225 -8.25 15.16 -1.62
C PHE A 225 -7.17 15.11 -2.69
N VAL A 226 -7.53 15.40 -3.93
CA VAL A 226 -6.57 15.47 -5.04
C VAL A 226 -6.57 16.88 -5.63
N ALA A 227 -5.39 17.50 -5.64
CA ALA A 227 -5.15 18.72 -6.39
C ALA A 227 -4.78 18.37 -7.84
N LEU A 228 -5.60 18.81 -8.78
CA LEU A 228 -5.38 18.71 -10.22
C LEU A 228 -4.98 20.08 -10.78
N ALA A 229 -3.85 20.15 -11.46
CA ALA A 229 -3.33 21.39 -12.03
C ALA A 229 -2.68 21.14 -13.40
N ALA A 230 -2.58 22.20 -14.19
CA ALA A 230 -1.75 22.23 -15.39
C ALA A 230 -0.43 22.94 -15.07
N TRP A 231 0.70 22.41 -15.52
CA TRP A 231 2.02 23.00 -15.28
C TRP A 231 2.92 22.75 -16.48
N ARG A 232 3.48 23.82 -17.07
CA ARG A 232 4.39 23.77 -18.23
C ARG A 232 3.88 22.88 -19.38
N GLY A 233 2.59 22.97 -19.68
CA GLY A 233 1.92 22.19 -20.74
C GLY A 233 1.53 20.76 -20.36
N GLY A 234 1.89 20.29 -19.16
CA GLY A 234 1.53 18.96 -18.65
C GLY A 234 0.47 18.99 -17.54
N ARG A 235 -0.10 17.82 -17.25
CA ARG A 235 -1.04 17.61 -16.14
C ARG A 235 -0.30 17.18 -14.88
N VAL A 236 -0.76 17.66 -13.74
CA VAL A 236 -0.19 17.36 -12.42
C VAL A 236 -1.30 16.97 -11.46
N ALA A 237 -1.10 15.86 -10.74
CA ALA A 237 -1.97 15.42 -9.66
C ALA A 237 -1.18 15.19 -8.36
N ARG A 238 -1.71 15.71 -7.25
CA ARG A 238 -1.20 15.45 -5.88
C ARG A 238 -2.35 15.01 -5.00
N GLU A 239 -2.20 13.87 -4.34
CA GLU A 239 -3.18 13.33 -3.41
C GLU A 239 -2.73 13.61 -1.96
N ALA A 240 -3.67 13.99 -1.11
CA ALA A 240 -3.56 13.96 0.34
C ALA A 240 -4.60 12.97 0.87
N LYS A 241 -4.13 11.88 1.49
CA LYS A 241 -4.94 10.82 2.11
C LYS A 241 -4.88 10.95 3.62
N ALA A 242 -6.03 10.97 4.29
CA ALA A 242 -6.09 10.97 5.75
C ALA A 242 -5.44 9.72 6.32
N LEU A 243 -4.54 9.90 7.28
CA LEU A 243 -3.92 8.85 8.07
C LEU A 243 -4.61 8.77 9.42
N ALA A 244 -4.88 7.54 9.87
CA ALA A 244 -5.37 7.27 11.21
C ALA A 244 -4.26 6.57 11.99
N PRO A 245 -3.54 7.28 12.86
CA PRO A 245 -2.43 6.68 13.57
C PRO A 245 -2.96 5.61 14.54
N LEU A 246 -2.29 4.45 14.56
CA LEU A 246 -2.60 3.34 15.48
C LEU A 246 -2.35 3.74 16.94
N ALA A 247 -1.40 4.65 17.19
CA ALA A 247 -1.03 5.21 18.49
C ALA A 247 -0.63 6.69 18.35
N GLU A 248 0.20 7.22 19.25
CA GLU A 248 0.68 8.62 19.19
C GLU A 248 1.61 8.91 18.00
N LYS A 249 2.17 7.87 17.37
CA LYS A 249 3.16 8.00 16.29
C LYS A 249 2.85 7.10 15.10
N ILE A 250 3.00 7.67 13.91
CA ILE A 250 2.95 6.96 12.63
C ILE A 250 4.38 6.52 12.27
N HIS A 251 4.56 5.24 11.95
CA HIS A 251 5.87 4.69 11.59
C HIS A 251 6.18 4.77 10.08
N TYR A 252 5.24 5.26 9.28
CA TYR A 252 5.36 5.44 7.83
C TYR A 252 6.66 6.16 7.43
N ASP A 253 6.94 7.35 7.99
CA ASP A 253 8.16 8.09 7.63
C ASP A 253 9.45 7.40 8.09
N ALA A 254 9.38 6.58 9.15
CA ALA A 254 10.54 5.82 9.60
C ALA A 254 10.91 4.76 8.56
N ILE A 255 9.93 4.06 8.00
CA ILE A 255 10.15 3.11 6.91
C ILE A 255 10.69 3.82 5.66
N LEU A 256 10.05 4.93 5.25
CA LEU A 256 10.51 5.68 4.06
C LEU A 256 11.98 6.11 4.15
N ARG A 257 12.44 6.47 5.34
CA ARG A 257 13.82 6.94 5.55
C ARG A 257 14.84 5.82 5.74
N ARG A 258 14.43 4.68 6.31
CA ARG A 258 15.36 3.65 6.79
C ARG A 258 15.39 2.40 5.94
N GLY A 259 14.32 2.09 5.19
CA GLY A 259 14.27 0.91 4.34
C GLY A 259 15.33 0.95 3.24
N VAL A 260 15.82 -0.22 2.83
CA VAL A 260 16.78 -0.38 1.73
C VAL A 260 16.06 -0.22 0.39
N ARG A 261 15.77 1.03 0.00
CA ARG A 261 14.97 1.35 -1.19
C ARG A 261 15.32 2.73 -1.76
N CYS A 262 14.96 2.98 -3.01
CA CYS A 262 15.00 4.33 -3.55
C CYS A 262 13.78 5.13 -3.08
N PRO A 263 13.95 6.34 -2.50
CA PRO A 263 12.83 7.14 -2.00
C PRO A 263 11.97 7.67 -3.16
N ASP A 264 10.65 7.75 -2.95
CA ASP A 264 9.78 8.57 -3.81
C ASP A 264 9.87 10.03 -3.32
N PRO A 265 10.45 10.95 -4.11
CA PRO A 265 10.61 12.36 -3.71
C PRO A 265 9.26 13.08 -3.53
N CYS A 266 8.17 12.51 -4.05
CA CYS A 266 6.84 13.09 -3.97
C CYS A 266 6.00 12.54 -2.81
N VAL A 267 6.49 11.55 -2.05
CA VAL A 267 5.77 10.95 -0.91
C VAL A 267 6.29 11.54 0.40
N ARG A 268 5.36 12.01 1.25
CA ARG A 268 5.67 12.51 2.59
C ARG A 268 4.46 12.48 3.50
N VAL A 269 4.68 12.39 4.81
CA VAL A 269 3.63 12.58 5.81
C VAL A 269 3.65 14.02 6.32
N ASP A 270 2.50 14.69 6.19
CA ASP A 270 2.26 16.04 6.68
C ASP A 270 1.21 16.01 7.80
N GLY A 271 1.67 15.82 9.04
CA GLY A 271 0.78 15.65 10.19
C GLY A 271 -0.11 14.42 10.01
N ALA A 272 -1.42 14.61 9.90
CA ALA A 272 -2.40 13.53 9.72
C ALA A 272 -2.64 13.13 8.25
N TRP A 273 -1.77 13.54 7.31
CA TRP A 273 -1.99 13.34 5.87
C TRP A 273 -0.80 12.71 5.18
N LEU A 274 -1.02 11.62 4.46
CA LEU A 274 -0.07 11.11 3.47
C LEU A 274 -0.24 11.91 2.18
N VAL A 275 0.79 12.65 1.79
CA VAL A 275 0.83 13.41 0.55
C VAL A 275 1.67 12.67 -0.46
N ARG A 276 1.15 12.49 -1.68
CA ARG A 276 1.85 11.78 -2.77
C ARG A 276 1.52 12.30 -4.15
N ARG A 277 2.37 11.99 -5.13
CA ARG A 277 2.07 12.15 -6.56
C ARG A 277 1.10 11.07 -7.01
N LEU A 278 0.17 11.46 -7.88
CA LEU A 278 -0.54 10.52 -8.75
C LEU A 278 -0.05 10.75 -10.18
N ALA A 279 0.37 9.70 -10.84
CA ALA A 279 0.80 9.72 -12.23
C ALA A 279 0.56 8.35 -12.88
N PRO A 280 0.51 8.26 -14.22
CA PRO A 280 0.26 6.99 -14.91
C PRO A 280 1.28 5.89 -14.60
N ASP A 281 2.50 6.30 -14.26
CA ASP A 281 3.61 5.43 -13.87
C ASP A 281 3.59 5.00 -12.39
N CYS A 282 2.63 5.51 -11.61
CA CYS A 282 2.40 5.12 -10.22
C CYS A 282 1.30 4.04 -10.17
N SER A 283 1.60 2.81 -10.61
CA SER A 283 0.63 1.72 -10.70
C SER A 283 0.92 0.61 -9.67
N ARG A 284 -0.11 -0.16 -9.34
CA ARG A 284 0.03 -1.41 -8.56
C ARG A 284 0.25 -2.56 -9.53
N VAL A 285 1.12 -3.49 -9.18
CA VAL A 285 1.26 -4.74 -9.92
C VAL A 285 0.27 -5.75 -9.35
N LYS A 286 -0.62 -6.31 -10.17
CA LYS A 286 -1.53 -7.38 -9.78
C LYS A 286 -1.05 -8.73 -10.29
N LEU A 287 -1.18 -9.78 -9.48
CA LEU A 287 -0.72 -11.12 -9.82
C LEU A 287 -1.49 -11.75 -10.99
N ASN A 288 -2.79 -11.49 -11.10
CA ASN A 288 -3.67 -12.03 -12.15
C ASN A 288 -3.45 -11.44 -13.54
N GLU A 289 -2.54 -10.49 -13.59
CA GLU A 289 -2.20 -9.69 -14.74
C GLU A 289 -0.73 -9.99 -15.16
N LEU A 290 -0.15 -11.09 -14.68
CA LEU A 290 1.14 -11.57 -15.16
C LEU A 290 1.03 -12.15 -16.58
N SER A 291 2.13 -12.08 -17.33
CA SER A 291 2.22 -12.70 -18.65
C SER A 291 2.09 -14.22 -18.52
N ARG A 292 1.75 -14.93 -19.60
CA ARG A 292 1.62 -16.42 -19.60
C ARG A 292 2.94 -17.15 -19.32
N LYS A 293 4.08 -16.46 -19.24
CA LYS A 293 5.34 -17.05 -18.76
C LYS A 293 5.27 -17.13 -17.24
N ARG A 294 5.70 -18.26 -16.67
CA ARG A 294 5.68 -18.61 -15.23
C ARG A 294 6.49 -17.64 -14.37
N ASP A 295 6.04 -16.41 -14.30
CA ASP A 295 6.72 -15.27 -13.70
C ASP A 295 6.21 -14.99 -12.28
N GLU A 296 5.16 -15.71 -11.84
CA GLU A 296 4.59 -15.62 -10.50
C GLU A 296 5.66 -15.84 -9.43
N ALA A 297 6.47 -16.90 -9.56
CA ALA A 297 7.50 -17.23 -8.58
C ALA A 297 8.55 -16.11 -8.47
N ARG A 298 8.96 -15.54 -9.61
CA ARG A 298 9.92 -14.43 -9.65
C ARG A 298 9.36 -13.18 -8.98
N LEU A 299 8.11 -12.83 -9.28
CA LEU A 299 7.45 -11.68 -8.66
C LEU A 299 7.27 -11.90 -7.15
N LEU A 300 6.84 -13.09 -6.73
CA LEU A 300 6.67 -13.44 -5.31
C LEU A 300 8.00 -13.45 -4.56
N SER A 301 9.08 -13.91 -5.18
CA SER A 301 10.44 -13.77 -4.65
C SER A 301 10.86 -12.31 -4.50
N ALA A 302 10.61 -11.47 -5.51
CA ALA A 302 10.85 -10.02 -5.41
C ALA A 302 10.01 -9.37 -4.29
N MET A 303 8.77 -9.82 -4.06
CA MET A 303 7.92 -9.34 -2.97
C MET A 303 8.49 -9.73 -1.59
N GLY A 304 8.99 -10.95 -1.45
CA GLY A 304 9.72 -11.40 -0.26
C GLY A 304 10.96 -10.56 -0.01
N TRP A 305 11.77 -10.33 -1.06
CA TRP A 305 12.96 -9.49 -1.01
C TRP A 305 12.64 -8.08 -0.55
N GLU A 306 11.66 -7.42 -1.19
CA GLU A 306 11.30 -6.05 -0.85
C GLU A 306 10.71 -5.95 0.57
N THR A 307 10.04 -7.00 1.06
CA THR A 307 9.61 -7.04 2.46
C THR A 307 10.82 -7.05 3.40
N ALA A 308 11.88 -7.79 3.07
CA ALA A 308 13.15 -7.75 3.82
C ALA A 308 13.83 -6.37 3.72
N ASN A 309 13.84 -5.72 2.54
CA ASN A 309 14.37 -4.37 2.38
C ASN A 309 13.73 -3.38 3.37
N VAL A 310 12.42 -3.50 3.62
CA VAL A 310 11.72 -2.70 4.62
C VAL A 310 12.18 -3.06 6.04
N HIS A 311 12.23 -4.35 6.37
CA HIS A 311 12.62 -4.82 7.71
C HIS A 311 14.07 -4.51 8.07
N LEU A 312 15.00 -4.52 7.12
CA LEU A 312 16.40 -4.10 7.29
C LEU A 312 16.53 -2.63 7.74
N GLY A 313 15.47 -1.81 7.57
CA GLY A 313 15.39 -0.47 8.13
C GLY A 313 15.05 -0.40 9.62
N THR A 314 14.96 -1.53 10.31
CA THR A 314 14.68 -1.57 11.76
C THR A 314 15.85 -0.95 12.54
N PRO A 315 15.61 -0.01 13.48
CA PRO A 315 16.68 0.53 14.29
C PRO A 315 17.33 -0.55 15.18
N GLY A 316 18.65 -0.73 15.08
CA GLY A 316 19.40 -1.63 15.94
C GLY A 316 19.31 -3.12 15.59
N SER A 317 18.81 -3.45 14.39
CA SER A 317 18.89 -4.79 13.79
C SER A 317 20.25 -5.07 13.18
#